data_AF-X1PJF6-F1
#
_entry.id   AF-X1PJF6-F1
#
_cell.length_a   1.000
_cell.length_b   1.000
_cell.length_c   1.000
_cell.angle_alpha   90.00
_cell.angle_beta   90.00
_cell.angle_gamma   90.00
#
_symmetry.space_group_name_H-M   'P 1'
#
loop_
_entity.id
_entity.type
_entity.pdbx_description
1 polymer ?
#
loop_
_entity_poly.entity_id
_entity_poly.type
_entity_poly.pdbx_seq_one_letter_code
_entity_poly.pdbx_strand_id
1 'polypeptide(L)'
;QVSSTLIADGRNKVVETFLSKPRATHLLFLDSDIICSSSACSKLLSHNKEIISGLYFQRGQHQFPTIYHYTGNHKVDGKIRPTFASLTDPVYDYLGKKCFPQSSITYATIEGTDGLIKIGGCGAGFLLVKREVFEKMSFRWFSFEAGSGEDLYFCDKARKHGFEIWADMSVLLGHLRLDPVGASQFLT
;
A
#
# COMPACT_ATOMS: atom_id res chain seq x y z
N GLN A 1 5.07 3.69 -16.75
CA GLN A 1 3.72 4.22 -16.50
C GLN A 1 2.74 3.42 -17.33
N VAL A 2 1.63 2.97 -16.75
CA VAL A 2 0.57 2.22 -17.44
C VAL A 2 -0.76 2.94 -17.18
N SER A 3 -1.59 3.10 -18.21
CA SER A 3 -2.94 3.67 -18.09
C SER A 3 -3.99 2.58 -18.32
N SER A 4 -5.00 2.51 -17.45
CA SER A 4 -6.10 1.54 -17.48
C SER A 4 -7.31 2.13 -16.76
N THR A 5 -8.53 1.87 -17.25
CA THR A 5 -9.76 2.32 -16.60
C THR A 5 -10.05 1.56 -15.30
N LEU A 6 -9.68 0.28 -15.24
CA LEU A 6 -9.75 -0.52 -14.02
C LEU A 6 -8.37 -0.62 -13.37
N ILE A 7 -8.28 -0.23 -12.09
CA ILE A 7 -7.03 -0.18 -11.33
C ILE A 7 -6.36 -1.56 -11.22
N ALA A 8 -7.13 -2.63 -11.01
CA ALA A 8 -6.63 -4.00 -10.96
C ALA A 8 -5.94 -4.43 -12.26
N ASP A 9 -6.53 -4.10 -13.42
CA ASP A 9 -5.93 -4.40 -14.73
C ASP A 9 -4.66 -3.57 -14.97
N GLY A 10 -4.65 -2.31 -14.53
CA GLY A 10 -3.46 -1.46 -14.54
C GLY A 10 -2.31 -2.06 -13.74
N ARG A 11 -2.59 -2.46 -12.48
CA ARG A 11 -1.59 -3.10 -11.61
C ARG A 11 -1.09 -4.43 -12.21
N ASN A 12 -1.97 -5.29 -12.73
CA ASN A 12 -1.56 -6.54 -13.38
C ASN A 12 -0.65 -6.29 -14.60
N LYS A 13 -0.98 -5.32 -15.47
CA LYS A 13 -0.12 -4.94 -16.62
C LYS A 13 1.25 -4.43 -16.19
N VAL A 14 1.33 -3.70 -15.07
CA VAL A 14 2.61 -3.27 -14.47
C VAL A 14 3.43 -4.48 -14.03
N VAL A 15 2.80 -5.47 -13.40
CA VAL A 15 3.48 -6.72 -12.99
C VAL A 15 3.99 -7.49 -14.21
N GLU A 16 3.16 -7.68 -15.24
CA GLU A 16 3.58 -8.35 -16.49
C GLU A 16 4.77 -7.63 -17.14
N THR A 17 4.70 -6.29 -17.22
CA THR A 17 5.80 -5.46 -17.73
C THR A 17 7.06 -5.66 -16.89
N PHE A 18 6.94 -5.68 -15.57
CA PHE A 18 8.06 -5.91 -14.66
C PHE A 18 8.69 -7.30 -14.82
N LEU A 19 7.88 -8.35 -14.94
CA LEU A 19 8.35 -9.71 -15.17
C LEU A 19 9.04 -9.86 -16.53
N SER A 20 8.64 -9.08 -17.54
CA SER A 20 9.34 -9.04 -18.84
C SER A 20 10.76 -8.43 -18.78
N LYS A 21 11.13 -7.78 -17.66
CA LYS A 21 12.45 -7.18 -17.45
C LYS A 21 13.31 -8.10 -16.57
N PRO A 22 14.19 -8.96 -17.14
CA PRO A 22 14.89 -9.98 -16.37
C PRO A 22 15.87 -9.43 -15.33
N ARG A 23 16.34 -8.18 -15.47
CA ARG A 23 17.26 -7.53 -14.53
C ARG A 23 16.58 -6.84 -13.36
N ALA A 24 15.28 -6.58 -13.42
CA ALA A 24 14.59 -6.01 -12.28
C ALA A 24 14.53 -7.06 -11.16
N THR A 25 14.52 -6.65 -9.89
CA THR A 25 14.45 -7.58 -8.74
C THR A 25 13.30 -7.25 -7.80
N HIS A 26 12.90 -5.98 -7.76
CA HIS A 26 11.81 -5.46 -6.97
C HIS A 26 10.91 -4.57 -7.82
N LEU A 27 9.60 -4.62 -7.55
CA LEU A 27 8.63 -3.70 -8.10
C LEU A 27 8.12 -2.81 -6.98
N LEU A 28 8.25 -1.50 -7.14
CA LEU A 28 7.60 -0.51 -6.29
C LEU A 28 6.33 -0.04 -7.00
N PHE A 29 5.17 -0.29 -6.40
CA PHE A 29 3.96 0.45 -6.73
C PHE A 29 4.01 1.82 -6.06
N LEU A 30 3.72 2.86 -6.85
CA LEU A 30 3.61 4.24 -6.42
C LEU A 30 2.42 4.85 -7.16
N ASP A 31 1.32 5.09 -6.46
CA ASP A 31 0.13 5.72 -7.05
C ASP A 31 0.42 7.21 -7.33
N SER A 32 -0.19 7.76 -8.37
CA SER A 32 0.12 9.11 -8.88
C SER A 32 -0.21 10.24 -7.92
N ASP A 33 -1.05 9.98 -6.91
CA ASP A 33 -1.43 10.93 -5.87
C ASP A 33 -0.72 10.66 -4.53
N ILE A 34 0.23 9.74 -4.47
CA ILE A 34 1.03 9.49 -3.26
C ILE A 34 2.32 10.34 -3.31
N ILE A 35 2.57 11.07 -2.22
CA ILE A 35 3.84 11.77 -1.98
C ILE A 35 4.64 11.00 -0.94
N CYS A 36 5.92 10.81 -1.22
CA CYS A 36 6.88 10.18 -0.34
C CYS A 36 8.18 10.99 -0.23
N SER A 37 8.92 10.80 0.85
CA SER A 37 10.32 11.23 0.94
C SER A 37 11.17 10.54 -0.14
N SER A 38 12.23 11.19 -0.61
CA SER A 38 13.21 10.59 -1.53
C SER A 38 13.90 9.36 -0.94
N SER A 39 14.01 9.26 0.38
CA SER A 39 14.61 8.13 1.09
C SER A 39 13.63 6.97 1.37
N ALA A 40 12.33 7.13 1.06
CA ALA A 40 11.31 6.14 1.38
C ALA A 40 11.56 4.77 0.71
N CYS A 41 11.89 4.77 -0.59
CA CYS A 41 12.17 3.53 -1.32
C CYS A 41 13.42 2.82 -0.78
N SER A 42 14.52 3.56 -0.56
CA SER A 42 15.74 3.01 0.02
C SER A 42 15.52 2.45 1.43
N LYS A 43 14.63 3.08 2.21
CA LYS A 43 14.26 2.60 3.54
C LYS A 43 13.56 1.25 3.45
N LEU A 44 12.55 1.11 2.59
CA LEU A 44 11.86 -0.17 2.38
C LEU A 44 12.81 -1.27 1.89
N LEU A 45 13.71 -0.95 0.95
CA LEU A 45 14.73 -1.88 0.45
C LEU A 45 15.65 -2.38 1.56
N SER A 46 16.02 -1.53 2.51
CA SER A 46 16.94 -1.88 3.61
C SER A 46 16.42 -2.98 4.54
N HIS A 47 15.10 -3.18 4.60
CA HIS A 47 14.48 -4.22 5.44
C HIS A 47 14.54 -5.62 4.85
N ASN A 48 14.85 -5.75 3.56
CA ASN A 48 14.94 -7.04 2.85
C ASN A 48 13.69 -7.95 3.00
N LYS A 49 12.50 -7.36 3.09
CA LYS A 49 11.22 -8.10 3.16
C LYS A 49 10.69 -8.41 1.76
N GLU A 50 10.01 -9.53 1.61
CA GLU A 50 9.39 -9.95 0.35
C GLU A 50 8.29 -8.98 -0.09
N ILE A 51 7.50 -8.48 0.87
CA ILE A 51 6.41 -7.53 0.66
C ILE A 51 6.46 -6.52 1.80
N ILE A 52 6.60 -5.23 1.47
CA ILE A 52 6.61 -4.16 2.47
C ILE A 52 5.96 -2.88 1.96
N SER A 53 5.12 -2.26 2.79
CA SER A 53 4.45 -0.98 2.51
C SER A 53 4.97 0.13 3.41
N GLY A 54 4.87 1.38 2.92
CA GLY A 54 4.86 2.55 3.81
C GLY A 54 3.48 2.78 4.42
N LEU A 55 3.38 3.73 5.34
CA LEU A 55 2.14 4.12 6.02
C LEU A 55 1.52 5.37 5.38
N TYR A 56 0.29 5.23 4.91
CA TYR A 56 -0.59 6.30 4.47
C TYR A 56 -2.02 6.04 4.97
N PHE A 57 -2.89 7.02 4.77
CA PHE A 57 -4.25 6.99 5.28
C PHE A 57 -5.26 7.12 4.14
N GLN A 58 -6.45 6.56 4.36
CA GLN A 58 -7.56 6.65 3.42
C GLN A 58 -7.92 8.12 3.11
N ARG A 59 -8.33 8.38 1.88
CA ARG A 59 -8.85 9.68 1.45
C ARG A 59 -10.21 9.92 2.10
N GLY A 60 -10.46 11.13 2.61
CA GLY A 60 -11.76 11.52 3.15
C GLY A 60 -11.69 12.25 4.49
N GLN A 61 -12.84 12.38 5.14
CA GLN A 61 -13.00 13.01 6.46
C GLN A 61 -12.45 12.13 7.59
N HIS A 62 -12.57 10.80 7.44
CA HIS A 62 -11.99 9.83 8.37
C HIS A 62 -10.77 9.18 7.72
N GLN A 63 -9.61 9.35 8.35
CA GLN A 63 -8.31 8.90 7.85
C GLN A 63 -7.89 7.64 8.60
N PHE A 64 -8.43 6.49 8.19
CA PHE A 64 -7.96 5.19 8.70
C PHE A 64 -6.66 4.80 8.00
N PRO A 65 -5.69 4.17 8.71
CA PRO A 65 -4.48 3.70 8.07
C PRO A 65 -4.77 2.60 7.05
N THR A 66 -4.07 2.62 5.93
CA THR A 66 -4.21 1.63 4.84
C THR A 66 -3.40 0.36 5.09
N ILE A 67 -3.15 0.04 6.36
CA ILE A 67 -2.55 -1.21 6.83
C ILE A 67 -3.53 -1.92 7.78
N TYR A 68 -3.61 -3.23 7.66
CA TYR A 68 -4.68 -4.01 8.25
C TYR A 68 -4.17 -5.29 8.89
N HIS A 69 -4.87 -5.78 9.92
CA HIS A 69 -4.73 -7.13 10.41
C HIS A 69 -5.77 -8.03 9.72
N TYR A 70 -5.37 -9.27 9.39
CA TYR A 70 -6.28 -10.29 8.91
C TYR A 70 -7.03 -10.90 10.10
N THR A 71 -8.35 -10.90 10.07
CA THR A 71 -9.20 -11.38 11.18
C THR A 71 -9.84 -12.73 10.94
N GLY A 72 -9.58 -13.35 9.78
CA GLY A 72 -10.18 -14.61 9.40
C GLY A 72 -10.99 -14.52 8.12
N ASN A 73 -11.84 -15.51 7.91
CA ASN A 73 -12.70 -15.60 6.74
C ASN A 73 -14.17 -15.58 7.19
N HIS A 74 -15.00 -14.87 6.44
CA HIS A 74 -16.44 -14.78 6.71
C HIS A 74 -17.23 -15.17 5.47
N LYS A 75 -18.41 -15.77 5.68
CA LYS A 75 -19.31 -16.16 4.60
C LYS A 75 -20.26 -15.00 4.29
N VAL A 76 -20.19 -14.47 3.07
CA VAL A 76 -21.06 -13.41 2.55
C VAL A 76 -21.65 -13.89 1.23
N ASP A 77 -22.99 -13.94 1.14
CA ASP A 77 -23.73 -14.45 -0.03
C ASP A 77 -23.26 -15.83 -0.51
N GLY A 78 -23.02 -16.73 0.44
CA GLY A 78 -22.54 -18.09 0.14
C GLY A 78 -21.04 -18.20 -0.18
N LYS A 79 -20.33 -17.09 -0.39
CA LYS A 79 -18.89 -17.06 -0.70
C LYS A 79 -18.05 -16.76 0.53
N ILE A 80 -16.94 -17.47 0.68
CA ILE A 80 -15.95 -17.21 1.73
C ILE A 80 -15.08 -16.02 1.28
N ARG A 81 -15.02 -14.97 2.10
CA ARG A 81 -14.22 -13.77 1.84
C ARG A 81 -13.25 -13.52 3.01
N PRO A 82 -12.00 -13.12 2.74
CA PRO A 82 -11.08 -12.72 3.79
C PRO A 82 -11.54 -11.40 4.41
N THR A 83 -11.41 -11.28 5.73
CA THR A 83 -11.73 -10.06 6.47
C THR A 83 -10.47 -9.44 7.03
N PHE A 84 -10.43 -8.12 6.93
CA PHE A 84 -9.34 -7.28 7.37
C PHE A 84 -9.90 -6.15 8.21
N ALA A 85 -9.22 -5.81 9.29
CA ALA A 85 -9.55 -4.65 10.10
C ALA A 85 -8.32 -3.73 10.22
N SER A 86 -8.58 -2.43 10.21
CA SER A 86 -7.52 -1.42 10.15
C SER A 86 -6.70 -1.43 11.44
N LEU A 87 -5.39 -1.27 11.33
CA LEU A 87 -4.47 -1.22 12.48
C LEU A 87 -4.47 0.19 13.10
N THR A 88 -5.62 0.69 13.53
CA THR A 88 -5.76 2.05 14.08
C THR A 88 -4.97 2.25 15.36
N ASP A 89 -5.19 1.40 16.38
CA ASP A 89 -4.57 1.60 17.69
C ASP A 89 -3.04 1.47 17.66
N PRO A 90 -2.43 0.46 17.00
CA PRO A 90 -0.97 0.38 16.90
C PRO A 90 -0.35 1.56 16.15
N VAL A 91 -1.03 2.07 15.12
CA VAL A 91 -0.60 3.26 14.40
C VAL A 91 -0.69 4.50 15.28
N TYR A 92 -1.80 4.67 16.01
CA TYR A 92 -1.98 5.78 16.94
C TYR A 92 -0.92 5.77 18.04
N ASP A 93 -0.67 4.61 18.65
CA ASP A 93 0.35 4.43 19.69
C ASP A 93 1.76 4.70 19.18
N TYR A 94 2.07 4.32 17.94
CA TYR A 94 3.37 4.60 17.32
C TYR A 94 3.55 6.09 17.06
N LEU A 95 2.58 6.71 16.38
CA LEU A 95 2.66 8.12 15.98
C LEU A 95 2.55 9.08 17.17
N GLY A 96 1.75 8.75 18.20
CA GLY A 96 1.62 9.55 19.41
C GLY A 96 2.92 9.67 20.21
N LYS A 97 3.88 8.76 20.00
CA LYS A 97 5.22 8.81 20.60
C LYS A 97 6.22 9.62 19.78
N LYS A 98 5.87 10.04 18.56
CA LYS A 98 6.75 10.81 17.68
C LYS A 98 6.43 12.29 17.78
N CYS A 99 7.47 13.13 17.81
CA CYS A 99 7.32 14.58 17.77
C CYS A 99 7.25 15.04 16.30
N PHE A 100 6.04 15.27 15.79
CA PHE A 100 5.84 15.84 14.46
C PHE A 100 5.79 17.37 14.50
N PRO A 101 6.38 18.08 13.52
CA PRO A 101 6.23 19.53 13.41
C PRO A 101 4.74 19.89 13.18
N GLN A 102 4.25 20.92 13.90
CA GLN A 102 2.83 21.29 13.94
C GLN A 102 2.27 21.89 12.64
N SER A 103 3.09 22.17 11.63
CA SER A 103 2.67 22.87 10.41
C SER A 103 2.98 22.05 9.16
N SER A 104 1.93 21.80 8.36
CA SER A 104 1.89 21.14 7.04
C SER A 104 1.89 19.60 7.05
N ILE A 105 1.16 19.03 6.07
CA ILE A 105 0.96 17.59 5.84
C ILE A 105 2.28 16.85 6.05
N THR A 106 2.34 16.00 7.08
CA THR A 106 3.56 15.27 7.41
C THR A 106 3.67 14.01 6.56
N TYR A 107 4.47 14.06 5.51
CA TYR A 107 5.12 12.88 4.95
C TYR A 107 6.60 12.95 5.32
N ALA A 108 7.18 11.83 5.73
CA ALA A 108 8.54 11.78 6.26
C ALA A 108 9.08 10.36 6.19
N THR A 109 10.40 10.23 6.23
CA THR A 109 11.03 8.94 6.55
C THR A 109 11.83 9.15 7.82
N ILE A 110 11.36 8.55 8.91
CA ILE A 110 11.96 8.66 10.23
C ILE A 110 13.08 7.61 10.34
N GLU A 111 14.18 7.96 10.98
CA GLU A 111 15.28 7.02 11.23
C GLU A 111 14.88 5.92 12.24
N GLY A 112 15.63 4.82 12.22
CA GLY A 112 15.37 3.66 13.08
C GLY A 112 14.40 2.64 12.48
N THR A 113 14.15 1.54 13.19
CA THR A 113 13.32 0.41 12.71
C THR A 113 12.16 0.10 13.66
N ASP A 114 11.88 0.98 14.62
CA ASP A 114 10.85 0.79 15.64
C ASP A 114 9.42 0.88 15.07
N GLY A 115 9.27 1.34 13.83
CA GLY A 115 8.01 1.34 13.07
C GLY A 115 7.75 0.08 12.25
N LEU A 116 8.67 -0.88 12.23
CA LEU A 116 8.50 -2.10 11.44
C LEU A 116 7.50 -3.05 12.12
N ILE A 117 6.42 -3.38 11.42
CA ILE A 117 5.34 -4.22 11.94
C ILE A 117 4.89 -5.24 10.88
N LYS A 118 4.58 -6.46 11.33
CA LYS A 118 3.96 -7.49 10.48
C LYS A 118 2.46 -7.21 10.38
N ILE A 119 1.92 -7.25 9.17
CA ILE A 119 0.52 -6.91 8.86
C ILE A 119 -0.17 -8.04 8.10
N GLY A 120 -1.50 -8.02 8.07
CA GLY A 120 -2.32 -8.95 7.29
C GLY A 120 -2.55 -8.48 5.86
N GLY A 121 -2.60 -7.16 5.63
CA GLY A 121 -2.73 -6.58 4.29
C GLY A 121 -2.52 -5.07 4.31
N CYS A 122 -2.30 -4.51 3.13
CA CYS A 122 -2.12 -3.08 2.90
C CYS A 122 -2.74 -2.66 1.57
N GLY A 123 -2.86 -1.34 1.35
CA GLY A 123 -3.06 -0.83 0.00
C GLY A 123 -1.78 -0.90 -0.85
N ALA A 124 -1.90 -0.74 -2.16
CA ALA A 124 -0.78 -0.76 -3.11
C ALA A 124 -0.38 0.62 -3.63
N GLY A 125 -0.71 1.69 -2.90
CA GLY A 125 -0.34 3.06 -3.24
C GLY A 125 1.14 3.36 -3.01
N PHE A 126 1.77 2.66 -2.06
CA PHE A 126 3.22 2.64 -1.89
C PHE A 126 3.68 1.27 -1.35
N LEU A 127 3.90 0.33 -2.26
CA LEU A 127 4.15 -1.07 -1.92
C LEU A 127 5.33 -1.62 -2.71
N LEU A 128 6.36 -2.07 -1.99
CA LEU A 128 7.53 -2.72 -2.55
C LEU A 128 7.38 -4.24 -2.47
N VAL A 129 7.56 -4.92 -3.60
CA VAL A 129 7.39 -6.36 -3.72
C VAL A 129 8.57 -6.99 -4.46
N LYS A 130 9.15 -8.06 -3.90
CA LYS A 130 10.19 -8.85 -4.57
C LYS A 130 9.65 -9.63 -5.76
N ARG A 131 10.50 -9.86 -6.75
CA ARG A 131 10.22 -10.66 -7.94
C ARG A 131 9.54 -12.00 -7.64
N GLU A 132 10.15 -12.73 -6.71
CA GLU A 132 9.78 -14.10 -6.35
C GLU A 132 8.33 -14.22 -5.88
N VAL A 133 7.77 -13.15 -5.31
CA VAL A 133 6.36 -13.09 -4.90
C VAL A 133 5.45 -13.24 -6.11
N PHE A 134 5.70 -12.47 -7.17
CA PHE A 134 4.90 -12.53 -8.39
C PHE A 134 5.15 -13.81 -9.18
N GLU A 135 6.36 -14.36 -9.16
CA GLU A 135 6.67 -15.62 -9.86
C GLU A 135 6.04 -16.84 -9.16
N LYS A 136 5.98 -16.83 -7.82
CA LYS A 136 5.36 -17.90 -7.04
C LYS A 136 3.83 -17.83 -7.07
N MET A 137 3.26 -16.64 -7.25
CA MET A 137 1.82 -16.44 -7.39
C MET A 137 1.39 -16.56 -8.86
N SER A 138 0.30 -17.28 -9.13
CA SER A 138 -0.27 -17.30 -10.48
C SER A 138 -0.88 -15.95 -10.87
N PHE A 139 -0.96 -15.66 -12.17
CA PHE A 139 -1.87 -14.62 -12.68
C PHE A 139 -3.33 -14.97 -12.31
N ARG A 140 -4.22 -14.03 -11.97
CA ARG A 140 -4.06 -12.57 -11.74
C ARG A 140 -3.57 -12.25 -10.33
N TRP A 141 -2.72 -11.23 -10.17
CA TRP A 141 -2.21 -10.82 -8.84
C TRP A 141 -3.17 -9.87 -8.12
N PHE A 142 -3.84 -8.97 -8.86
CA PHE A 142 -4.85 -8.04 -8.35
C PHE A 142 -6.22 -8.36 -8.96
N SER A 143 -7.28 -8.39 -8.16
CA SER A 143 -8.64 -8.69 -8.62
C SER A 143 -9.70 -8.22 -7.62
N PHE A 144 -10.89 -7.85 -8.12
CA PHE A 144 -12.04 -7.51 -7.29
C PHE A 144 -12.91 -8.72 -6.90
N GLU A 145 -12.58 -9.93 -7.37
CA GLU A 145 -13.40 -11.14 -7.18
C GLU A 145 -13.65 -11.53 -5.72
N ALA A 146 -12.75 -11.17 -4.79
CA ALA A 146 -12.90 -11.44 -3.36
C ALA A 146 -13.75 -10.40 -2.62
N GLY A 147 -14.11 -9.29 -3.27
CA GLY A 147 -14.95 -8.22 -2.70
C GLY A 147 -14.32 -7.41 -1.56
N SER A 148 -13.06 -7.68 -1.18
CA SER A 148 -12.28 -6.91 -0.21
C SER A 148 -11.49 -5.75 -0.85
N GLY A 149 -11.67 -5.49 -2.15
CA GLY A 149 -10.79 -4.62 -2.93
C GLY A 149 -9.60 -5.38 -3.54
N GLU A 150 -9.01 -4.83 -4.59
CA GLU A 150 -7.95 -5.44 -5.38
C GLU A 150 -6.62 -5.57 -4.62
N ASP A 151 -6.32 -4.60 -3.75
CA ASP A 151 -5.10 -4.59 -2.95
C ASP A 151 -5.15 -5.68 -1.86
N LEU A 152 -6.28 -5.80 -1.16
CA LEU A 152 -6.48 -6.84 -0.15
C LEU A 152 -6.62 -8.24 -0.78
N TYR A 153 -7.10 -8.34 -2.02
CA TYR A 153 -7.03 -9.58 -2.79
C TYR A 153 -5.57 -10.01 -3.00
N PHE A 154 -4.69 -9.09 -3.43
CA PHE A 154 -3.26 -9.37 -3.57
C PHE A 154 -2.66 -9.84 -2.24
N CYS A 155 -2.95 -9.13 -1.15
CA CYS A 155 -2.45 -9.45 0.19
C CYS A 155 -2.89 -10.85 0.66
N ASP A 156 -4.19 -11.16 0.52
CA ASP A 156 -4.72 -12.48 0.89
C ASP A 156 -4.11 -13.59 0.02
N LYS A 157 -3.93 -13.34 -1.28
CA LYS A 157 -3.31 -14.29 -2.20
C LYS A 157 -1.84 -14.52 -1.83
N ALA A 158 -1.08 -13.48 -1.53
CA ALA A 158 0.31 -13.60 -1.08
C ALA A 158 0.42 -14.41 0.22
N ARG A 159 -0.44 -14.12 1.21
CA ARG A 159 -0.55 -14.88 2.47
C ARG A 159 -0.83 -16.36 2.23
N LYS A 160 -1.76 -16.69 1.32
CA LYS A 160 -2.06 -18.09 0.92
C LYS A 160 -0.89 -18.81 0.26
N HIS A 161 0.09 -18.08 -0.29
CA HIS A 161 1.34 -18.64 -0.84
C HIS A 161 2.50 -18.63 0.19
N GLY A 162 2.19 -18.32 1.44
CA GLY A 162 3.12 -18.37 2.57
C GLY A 162 3.99 -17.12 2.72
N PHE A 163 3.69 -16.03 2.03
CA PHE A 163 4.43 -14.78 2.20
C PHE A 163 3.93 -14.00 3.41
N GLU A 164 4.87 -13.37 4.11
CA GLU A 164 4.58 -12.37 5.12
C GLU A 164 4.51 -10.98 4.49
N ILE A 165 3.64 -10.13 5.03
CA ILE A 165 3.49 -8.75 4.61
C ILE A 165 3.89 -7.86 5.78
N TRP A 166 4.71 -6.86 5.49
CA TRP A 166 5.23 -5.93 6.48
C TRP A 166 4.82 -4.50 6.14
N ALA A 167 4.80 -3.64 7.15
CA ALA A 167 4.76 -2.20 6.97
C ALA A 167 5.87 -1.55 7.79
N ASP A 168 6.44 -0.49 7.26
CA ASP A 168 7.32 0.41 8.04
C ASP A 168 6.57 1.72 8.32
N MET A 169 6.05 1.85 9.54
CA MET A 169 5.33 3.05 9.99
C MET A 169 6.22 4.28 10.11
N SER A 170 7.56 4.13 10.04
CA SER A 170 8.49 5.26 9.95
C SER A 170 8.51 5.89 8.55
N VAL A 171 7.99 5.19 7.53
CA VAL A 171 7.83 5.69 6.16
C VAL A 171 6.42 6.27 6.03
N LEU A 172 6.27 7.53 6.39
CA LEU A 172 5.03 8.29 6.34
C LEU A 172 4.83 8.94 4.99
N LEU A 173 3.63 8.77 4.44
CA LEU A 173 3.28 9.15 3.08
C LEU A 173 2.03 10.03 3.08
N GLY A 174 1.95 10.96 2.13
CA GLY A 174 0.81 11.86 1.97
C GLY A 174 0.00 11.54 0.71
N HIS A 175 -1.29 11.90 0.72
CA HIS A 175 -2.09 11.98 -0.51
C HIS A 175 -2.15 13.43 -1.00
N LEU A 176 -1.90 13.64 -2.29
CA LEU A 176 -2.25 14.86 -2.99
C LEU A 176 -3.77 15.01 -3.02
N ARG A 177 -4.24 16.19 -2.63
CA ARG A 177 -5.63 16.62 -2.87
C ARG A 177 -5.62 17.54 -4.08
N LEU A 178 -6.53 17.29 -5.00
CA LEU A 178 -6.81 18.19 -6.10
C LEU A 178 -7.83 19.20 -5.62
N ASP A 179 -7.47 20.48 -5.68
CA ASP A 179 -8.43 21.56 -5.56
C ASP A 179 -9.07 21.79 -6.93
N PRO A 180 -10.42 21.84 -7.04
CA PRO A 180 -11.08 22.10 -8.30
C PRO A 180 -10.59 23.41 -8.91
N VAL A 181 -10.17 23.37 -10.18
CA VAL A 181 -9.86 24.57 -10.96
C VAL A 181 -10.95 24.73 -12.02
N GLY A 182 -11.49 25.95 -12.13
CA GLY A 182 -12.59 26.30 -13.00
C GLY A 182 -12.54 27.77 -13.42
N ALA A 183 -13.53 28.16 -14.23
CA ALA A 183 -13.56 29.49 -14.85
C ALA A 183 -13.46 30.64 -13.84
N SER A 184 -14.00 30.48 -12.63
CA SER A 184 -13.92 31.50 -11.58
C SER A 184 -12.49 31.81 -11.12
N GLN A 185 -11.54 30.86 -11.21
CA GLN A 185 -10.12 31.11 -10.90
C GLN A 185 -9.33 31.65 -12.10
N PHE A 186 -9.83 31.49 -13.34
CA PHE A 186 -9.23 32.12 -14.53
C PHE A 186 -9.63 33.59 -14.66
N LEU A 187 -10.83 33.94 -14.19
CA LEU A 187 -11.41 35.28 -14.30
C LEU A 187 -11.03 36.23 -13.14
N THR A 188 -10.21 35.76 -12.19
CA THR A 188 -9.63 36.53 -11.07
C THR A 188 -8.13 36.64 -11.21
#